data_AF-A0A1C7W6J4-F1
#
_entry.id   AF-A0A1C7W6J4-F1
#
_cell.length_a   1.000
_cell.length_b   1.000
_cell.length_c   1.000
_cell.angle_alpha   90.00
_cell.angle_beta   90.00
_cell.angle_gamma   90.00
#
_symmetry.space_group_name_H-M   'P 1'
#
loop_
_entity.id
_entity.type
_entity.pdbx_description
1 polymer ?
#
loop_
_entity_poly.entity_id
_entity_poly.type
_entity_poly.pdbx_seq_one_letter_code
_entity_poly.pdbx_strand_id
1 'polypeptide(L)' 'MATVFNDLQSAIEEARFMRKKYHRDYGVFQCTDVMKVKPAYSGVMPMFTTRHDKHGTVNTEVRV' A
#
# COMPACT_ATOMS: atom_id res chain seq x y z
N MET A 1 -8.13 11.44 -6.42
CA MET A 1 -8.94 10.25 -6.14
C MET A 1 -8.13 9.28 -5.30
N ALA A 2 -8.67 8.79 -4.18
CA ALA A 2 -8.10 7.62 -3.50
C ALA A 2 -8.74 6.39 -4.12
N THR A 3 -7.99 5.61 -4.88
CA THR A 3 -8.45 4.34 -5.45
C THR A 3 -8.67 3.36 -4.28
N VAL A 4 -9.86 2.76 -4.23
CA VAL A 4 -10.29 1.84 -3.17
C VAL A 4 -10.29 0.44 -3.76
N PHE A 5 -9.69 -0.52 -3.05
CA PHE A 5 -9.49 -1.88 -3.50
C PHE A 5 -10.14 -2.87 -2.54
N ASN A 6 -10.68 -3.96 -3.07
CA ASN A 6 -11.25 -5.05 -2.26
C ASN A 6 -10.28 -6.23 -2.13
N ASP A 7 -9.20 -6.24 -2.91
CA ASP A 7 -8.17 -7.27 -2.92
C ASP A 7 -6.76 -6.66 -2.79
N LEU A 8 -5.89 -7.38 -2.10
CA LEU A 8 -4.54 -6.90 -1.75
C LEU A 8 -3.64 -6.82 -2.99
N GLN A 9 -3.81 -7.76 -3.91
CA GLN A 9 -2.97 -7.84 -5.11
C GLN A 9 -3.16 -6.61 -6.00
N SER A 10 -4.40 -6.21 -6.27
CA SER A 10 -4.72 -5.01 -7.05
C SER A 10 -4.21 -3.74 -6.35
N ALA A 11 -4.32 -3.68 -5.02
CA ALA A 11 -3.80 -2.56 -4.25
C ALA A 11 -2.25 -2.44 -4.33
N ILE A 12 -1.54 -3.58 -4.32
CA ILE A 12 -0.08 -3.63 -4.49
C ILE A 12 0.31 -3.20 -5.90
N GLU A 13 -0.39 -3.68 -6.93
CA GLU A 13 -0.14 -3.32 -8.32
C GLU A 13 -0.35 -1.83 -8.56
N GLU A 14 -1.42 -1.25 -8.00
CA GLU A 14 -1.63 0.19 -8.01
C GLU A 14 -0.51 0.93 -7.28
N ALA A 15 -0.09 0.48 -6.09
CA ALA A 15 1.01 1.12 -5.36
C ALA A 15 2.32 1.12 -6.19
N ARG A 16 2.62 0.02 -6.88
CA ARG A 16 3.76 -0.09 -7.82
C ARG A 16 3.62 0.85 -9.01
N PHE A 17 2.43 0.90 -9.61
CA PHE A 17 2.13 1.81 -10.72
C PHE A 17 2.32 3.27 -10.30
N MET A 18 1.77 3.65 -9.14
CA MET A 18 1.89 5.00 -8.57
C MET A 18 3.35 5.36 -8.25
N ARG A 19 4.14 4.43 -7.72
CA ARG A 19 5.59 4.64 -7.55
C ARG A 19 6.30 4.87 -8.88
N LYS A 20 5.99 4.09 -9.91
CA LYS A 20 6.58 4.26 -11.25
C LYS A 20 6.19 5.61 -11.88
N LYS A 21 4.96 6.06 -11.66
CA LYS A 21 4.42 7.30 -12.23
C LYS A 21 4.91 8.57 -11.51
N TYR A 22 4.98 8.54 -10.19
CA TYR A 22 5.24 9.72 -9.36
C TYR A 22 6.61 9.70 -8.65
N HIS A 23 7.42 8.66 -8.83
CA HIS A 23 8.74 8.49 -8.21
C HIS A 23 8.74 8.65 -6.68
N ARG A 24 7.63 8.30 -6.03
CA ARG A 24 7.44 8.37 -4.58
C ARG A 24 7.04 7.00 -4.03
N ASP A 25 7.35 6.73 -2.76
CA ASP A 25 6.88 5.52 -2.10
C ASP A 25 5.40 5.59 -1.74
N TYR A 26 4.70 4.48 -1.99
CA TYR A 26 3.30 4.27 -1.65
C TYR A 26 3.16 3.07 -0.71
N GLY A 27 2.11 3.10 0.11
CA GLY A 27 1.73 2.02 0.99
C GLY A 27 0.27 1.62 0.76
N VAL A 28 -0.01 0.34 0.98
CA VAL A 28 -1.36 -0.20 1.07
C VAL A 28 -1.77 -0.23 2.54
N PHE A 29 -2.91 0.35 2.85
CA PHE A 29 -3.47 0.41 4.18
C PHE A 29 -4.82 -0.29 4.17
N GLN A 30 -5.00 -1.27 5.06
CA GLN A 30 -6.33 -1.79 5.35
C GLN A 30 -7.11 -0.73 6.12
N CYS A 31 -8.31 -0.46 5.64
CA CYS A 31 -9.40 0.14 6.38
C CYS A 31 -10.44 -0.98 6.60
N THR A 32 -11.39 -0.77 7.50
CA THR A 32 -12.38 -1.76 7.99
C THR A 32 -12.74 -2.87 6.99
N ASP A 33 -13.21 -2.51 5.78
CA ASP A 33 -13.60 -3.48 4.74
C ASP A 33 -12.90 -3.26 3.39
N VAL A 34 -11.94 -2.32 3.31
CA VAL A 34 -11.34 -1.91 2.04
C VAL A 34 -9.86 -1.58 2.18
N MET A 35 -9.12 -1.76 1.11
CA MET A 35 -7.72 -1.36 1.00
C MET A 35 -7.58 -0.03 0.28
N LYS A 36 -6.69 0.83 0.78
CA LYS A 36 -6.40 2.14 0.20
C LYS A 36 -4.91 2.29 -0.09
N VAL A 37 -4.59 2.85 -1.26
CA VAL A 37 -3.22 3.20 -1.64
C VAL A 37 -2.99 4.67 -1.34
N LYS A 38 -1.98 4.97 -0.51
CA LYS A 38 -1.59 6.34 -0.14
C LYS A 38 -0.06 6.45 -0.14
N PRO A 39 0.52 7.66 -0.24
CA PRO A 39 1.96 7.80 -0.05
C PRO A 39 2.38 7.20 1.30
N ALA A 40 3.53 6.54 1.34
CA ALA A 40 4.07 6.02 2.58
C ALA A 40 4.56 7.19 3.44
N TYR A 41 4.01 7.32 4.65
CA TYR A 41 4.40 8.34 5.61
C TYR A 41 4.95 7.67 6.87
N SER A 42 5.90 8.33 7.53
CA SER A 42 6.42 7.90 8.83
C SER A 42 5.32 7.95 9.90
N GLY A 43 5.18 6.87 10.69
CA GLY A 43 4.25 6.81 11.82
C GLY A 43 2.95 6.03 11.57
N VAL A 44 2.66 5.65 10.32
CA VAL A 44 1.55 4.72 10.01
C VAL A 44 2.14 3.47 9.38
N MET A 45 1.87 2.30 9.96
CA MET A 45 2.37 1.03 9.46
C MET A 45 1.45 0.51 8.34
N PRO A 46 1.89 0.53 7.07
CA PRO A 46 1.09 -0.05 6.00
C PRO A 46 1.19 -1.57 6.02
N MET A 47 0.20 -2.25 5.45
CA MET A 47 0.27 -3.68 5.16
C MET A 47 1.35 -3.98 4.12
N PHE A 48 1.55 -3.08 3.17
CA PHE A 48 2.57 -3.21 2.15
C PHE A 48 3.16 -1.84 1.86
N THR A 49 4.46 -1.76 1.58
CA THR A 49 5.08 -0.53 1.11
C THR A 49 6.00 -0.81 -0.06
N THR A 50 5.93 0.06 -1.06
CA THR A 50 6.84 -0.01 -2.20
C THR A 50 8.30 0.15 -1.79
N ARG A 51 8.57 0.84 -0.66
CA ARG A 51 9.94 1.04 -0.15
C ARG A 51 10.70 -0.27 0.02
N HIS A 52 9.99 -1.33 0.43
CA HIS A 52 10.54 -2.67 0.65
C HIS A 52 9.97 -3.71 -0.30
N ASP A 53 9.43 -3.30 -1.45
CA ASP A 53 8.77 -4.18 -2.43
C ASP A 53 9.66 -5.36 -2.87
N LYS A 54 10.97 -5.13 -3.00
CA LYS A 54 11.96 -6.15 -3.37
C LYS A 54 12.12 -7.27 -2.33
N HIS A 55 11.66 -7.06 -1.10
CA HIS A 55 11.75 -8.03 -0.01
C HIS A 55 10.45 -8.81 0.19
N GLY A 56 9.42 -8.58 -0.64
CA GLY A 56 8.15 -9.30 -0.56
C GLY A 56 7.41 -9.08 0.77
N THR A 57 7.71 -7.98 1.47
CA THR A 57 7.22 -7.77 2.84
C THR A 57 5.78 -7.28 2.81
N VAL A 58 4.86 -8.21 3.07
CA VAL A 58 3.48 -7.90 3.42
C VAL A 58 3.33 -8.09 4.93
N ASN A 59 3.04 -7.02 5.63
CA ASN A 59 2.71 -7.03 7.03
C ASN A 59 1.23 -7.43 7.20
N THR A 60 1.00 -8.67 7.60
CA THR A 60 -0.34 -9.24 7.84
C THR A 60 -0.87 -8.98 9.24
N GLU A 61 -0.06 -8.39 10.13
CA GLU A 61 -0.44 -8.09 11.51
C GLU A 61 -1.12 -6.71 11.67
N VAL A 62 -1.34 -5.98 10.57
CA VAL A 62 -2.01 -4.68 10.61
C VAL A 62 -3.52 -4.88 10.88
N ARG A 63 -3.86 -5.06 12.14
CA ARG A 63 -5.21 -4.81 12.66
C ARG A 63 -5.33 -3.32 12.94
N VAL A 64 -6.30 -2.66 12.30
CA VAL A 64 -6.74 -1.30 12.63
C VAL A 64 -7.60 -1.35 13.87
#